data_AF-A0A7J9RX50-F1
#
_entry.id   AF-A0A7J9RX50-F1
#
_cell.length_a   1.000
_cell.length_b   1.000
_cell.length_c   1.000
_cell.angle_alpha   90.00
_cell.angle_beta   90.00
_cell.angle_gamma   90.00
#
_symmetry.space_group_name_H-M   'P 1'
#
loop_
_entity.id
_entity.type
_entity.pdbx_description
1 polymer ?
#
loop_
_entity_poly.entity_id
_entity_poly.type
_entity_poly.pdbx_seq_one_letter_code
_entity_poly.pdbx_strand_id
1 'polypeptide(L)'
;MLQEHLPIITGKSTYIDDINPKNVAYLHVVRSPIARGIIKSISKPQHALLTLTWDDVKAYMPARLFPDLARTSQVARMPVLADGRVNFVGQPVFSICC
;
A
#
# COMPACT_ATOMS: atom_id res chain seq x y z
N MET A 1 -0.45 9.92 34.49
CA MET A 1 -0.57 10.57 33.18
C MET A 1 0.67 11.34 32.72
N LEU A 2 1.48 12.01 33.58
CA LEU A 2 2.68 12.73 33.07
C LEU A 2 3.84 11.82 32.64
N GLN A 3 4.00 10.63 33.24
CA GLN A 3 5.12 9.73 32.94
C GLN A 3 5.07 9.10 31.55
N GLU A 4 3.88 8.83 30.99
CA GLU A 4 3.73 8.21 29.66
C GLU A 4 4.00 9.18 28.51
N HIS A 5 3.85 10.49 28.73
CA HIS A 5 4.17 11.52 27.74
C HIS A 5 5.63 11.94 27.77
N LEU A 6 6.35 11.69 28.87
CA LEU A 6 7.76 12.01 28.98
C LEU A 6 8.62 11.43 27.83
N PRO A 7 8.52 10.14 27.45
CA PRO A 7 9.26 9.63 26.29
C PRO A 7 8.81 10.24 24.95
N ILE A 8 7.58 10.74 24.85
CA ILE A 8 7.07 11.37 23.61
C ILE A 8 7.71 12.76 23.46
N ILE A 9 7.65 13.60 24.51
CA ILE A 9 8.21 14.95 24.48
C ILE A 9 9.74 14.97 24.46
N THR A 10 10.39 13.88 24.91
CA THR A 10 11.85 13.73 24.86
C THR A 10 12.35 13.02 23.60
N GLY A 11 11.46 12.63 22.68
CA GLY A 11 11.84 11.95 21.44
C GLY A 11 12.41 10.53 21.64
N LYS A 12 12.09 9.89 22.77
CA LYS A 12 12.53 8.52 23.11
C LYS A 12 11.46 7.47 22.85
N SER A 13 10.30 7.87 22.35
CA SER A 13 9.26 6.93 21.92
C SER A 13 9.65 6.30 20.60
N THR A 14 9.23 5.06 20.39
CA THR A 14 9.50 4.31 19.16
C THR A 14 8.21 4.12 18.38
N TYR A 15 8.21 4.60 17.14
CA TYR A 15 7.18 4.38 16.13
C TYR A 15 7.67 3.37 15.09
N ILE A 16 6.80 2.99 14.17
CA ILE A 16 7.09 1.94 13.17
C ILE A 16 8.31 2.31 12.30
N ASP A 17 8.46 3.58 11.94
CA ASP A 17 9.55 4.07 11.08
C ASP A 17 10.89 4.22 11.84
N ASP A 18 10.88 4.19 13.17
CA ASP A 18 12.09 4.24 14.00
C ASP A 18 12.78 2.86 14.09
N ILE A 19 12.13 1.79 13.61
CA ILE A 19 12.62 0.42 13.67
C ILE A 19 13.60 0.18 12.52
N ASN A 20 14.87 -0.11 12.84
CA ASN A 20 15.93 -0.31 11.85
C ASN A 20 16.62 -1.69 12.00
N PRO A 21 16.01 -2.79 11.50
CA PRO A 21 16.62 -4.11 11.54
C PRO A 21 17.74 -4.23 10.51
N LYS A 22 18.67 -5.18 10.70
CA LYS A 22 19.73 -5.45 9.72
C LYS A 22 19.13 -5.93 8.40
N ASN A 23 19.65 -5.41 7.29
CA ASN A 23 19.23 -5.75 5.92
C ASN A 23 17.75 -5.42 5.62
N VAL A 24 17.21 -4.35 6.20
CA VAL A 24 15.88 -3.84 5.84
C VAL A 24 15.86 -3.35 4.39
N ALA A 25 14.80 -3.67 3.66
CA ALA A 25 14.54 -3.16 2.32
C ALA A 25 13.31 -2.24 2.34
N TYR A 26 13.31 -1.22 1.49
CA TYR A 26 12.27 -0.20 1.50
C TYR A 26 11.33 -0.36 0.31
N LEU A 27 10.05 -0.56 0.60
CA LEU A 27 9.01 -0.68 -0.42
C LEU A 27 8.40 0.69 -0.75
N HIS A 28 8.51 1.12 -2.00
CA HIS A 28 7.81 2.27 -2.54
C HIS A 28 6.66 1.83 -3.46
N VAL A 29 5.52 2.50 -3.36
CA VAL A 29 4.33 2.22 -4.18
C VAL A 29 4.11 3.35 -5.17
N VAL A 30 4.17 3.03 -6.46
CA VAL A 30 3.84 3.97 -7.53
C VAL A 30 2.33 3.99 -7.74
N ARG A 31 1.75 5.19 -7.72
CA ARG A 31 0.31 5.42 -7.70
C ARG A 31 -0.19 6.06 -8.99
N SER A 32 -1.45 5.81 -9.32
CA SER A 32 -2.12 6.40 -10.47
C SER A 32 -2.23 7.92 -10.35
N PRO A 33 -1.81 8.71 -11.35
CA PRO A 33 -2.04 10.15 -11.38
C PRO A 33 -3.44 10.51 -11.91
N ILE A 34 -4.19 9.55 -12.45
CA ILE A 34 -5.49 9.77 -13.08
C ILE A 34 -6.61 9.02 -12.37
N ALA A 35 -7.83 9.56 -12.49
CA ALA A 35 -9.01 8.99 -11.85
C ALA A 35 -9.47 7.70 -12.53
N ARG A 36 -9.36 7.56 -13.85
CA ARG A 36 -9.78 6.35 -14.55
C ARG A 36 -8.98 6.14 -15.83
N GLY A 37 -8.55 4.92 -16.08
CA GLY A 37 -7.75 4.61 -17.27
C GLY A 37 -7.38 3.13 -17.37
N ILE A 38 -6.92 2.74 -18.56
CA ILE A 38 -6.40 1.40 -18.83
C ILE A 38 -4.88 1.46 -18.77
N ILE A 39 -4.26 0.51 -18.07
CA ILE A 39 -2.82 0.36 -18.01
C ILE A 39 -2.38 -0.38 -19.27
N LYS A 40 -1.69 0.32 -20.17
CA LYS A 40 -1.19 -0.28 -21.42
C LYS A 40 0.06 -1.11 -21.20
N SER A 41 0.98 -0.59 -20.38
CA SER A 41 2.24 -1.23 -20.04
C SER A 41 2.86 -0.58 -18.80
N ILE A 42 3.77 -1.30 -18.15
CA ILE A 42 4.57 -0.83 -17.01
C ILE A 42 6.04 -1.11 -17.34
N SER A 43 6.88 -0.08 -17.35
CA SER A 43 8.33 -0.23 -17.45
C SER A 43 8.94 -0.45 -16.07
N LYS A 44 9.69 -1.55 -15.91
CA LYS A 44 10.34 -1.91 -14.65
C LYS A 44 11.71 -1.23 -14.54
N PRO A 45 12.06 -0.62 -13.38
CA PRO A 45 13.40 -0.06 -13.17
C PRO A 45 14.49 -1.13 -13.18
N GLN A 46 15.68 -0.79 -13.68
CA GLN A 46 16.79 -1.73 -13.86
C GLN A 46 17.54 -2.06 -12.55
N HIS A 47 17.55 -1.14 -11.58
CA HIS A 47 18.36 -1.25 -10.35
C HIS A 47 17.54 -1.47 -9.07
N ALA A 48 16.33 -2.01 -9.17
CA ALA A 48 15.52 -2.35 -8.01
C ALA A 48 15.84 -3.77 -7.51
N LEU A 49 15.81 -3.98 -6.19
CA LEU A 49 15.93 -5.32 -5.59
C LEU A 49 14.74 -6.21 -5.99
N LEU A 50 13.55 -5.61 -6.05
CA LEU A 50 12.32 -6.30 -6.43
C LEU A 50 11.34 -5.32 -7.07
N THR A 51 10.61 -5.78 -8.07
CA THR A 51 9.48 -5.05 -8.65
C THR A 51 8.27 -5.97 -8.66
N LEU A 52 7.13 -5.47 -8.18
CA LEU A 52 5.88 -6.23 -8.14
C LEU A 52 4.79 -5.49 -8.90
N THR A 53 4.06 -6.25 -9.72
CA THR A 53 2.90 -5.83 -10.48
C THR A 53 1.69 -6.69 -10.09
N TRP A 54 0.52 -6.39 -10.65
CA TRP A 54 -0.65 -7.25 -10.47
C TRP A 54 -0.36 -8.72 -10.80
N ASP A 55 0.41 -8.98 -11.86
CA ASP A 55 0.72 -10.34 -12.31
C ASP A 55 1.49 -11.17 -11.25
N ASP A 56 2.24 -10.49 -10.38
CA ASP A 56 3.00 -11.10 -9.30
C ASP A 56 2.15 -11.29 -8.03
N VAL A 57 1.27 -10.32 -7.74
CA VAL A 57 0.52 -10.26 -6.47
C VAL A 57 -0.82 -10.99 -6.53
N LYS A 58 -1.63 -10.72 -7.56
CA LYS A 58 -2.97 -11.29 -7.81
C LYS A 58 -3.88 -11.37 -6.56
N ALA A 59 -3.78 -10.38 -5.67
CA ALA A 59 -4.47 -10.34 -4.40
C ALA A 59 -5.42 -9.14 -4.30
N TYR A 60 -6.58 -9.37 -3.70
CA TYR A 60 -7.54 -8.33 -3.37
C TYR A 60 -7.47 -8.02 -1.87
N MET A 61 -7.63 -6.75 -1.53
CA MET A 61 -7.74 -6.30 -0.14
C MET A 61 -8.99 -6.91 0.51
N PRO A 62 -8.85 -7.52 1.70
CA PRO A 62 -10.01 -8.07 2.41
C PRO A 62 -10.93 -6.93 2.83
N ALA A 63 -12.20 -7.03 2.46
CA ALA A 63 -13.22 -6.13 2.97
C ALA A 63 -13.65 -6.59 4.36
N ARG A 64 -13.47 -5.74 5.38
CA ARG A 64 -14.12 -5.92 6.68
C ARG A 64 -15.42 -5.14 6.69
N LEU A 65 -16.52 -5.87 6.77
CA LEU A 65 -17.87 -5.30 6.87
C LEU A 65 -18.45 -5.61 8.24
N PHE A 66 -19.14 -4.63 8.81
CA PHE A 66 -19.99 -4.88 9.97
C PHE A 66 -21.19 -5.77 9.56
N PRO A 67 -21.70 -6.64 10.45
CA PRO A 67 -22.73 -7.62 10.12
C PRO A 67 -23.99 -7.04 9.46
N ASP A 68 -24.39 -5.82 9.85
CA ASP A 68 -25.59 -5.16 9.36
C ASP A 68 -25.39 -4.57 7.95
N LEU A 69 -24.17 -4.12 7.64
CA LEU A 69 -23.78 -3.59 6.34
C LEU A 69 -23.52 -4.70 5.30
N ALA A 70 -23.11 -5.88 5.76
CA ALA A 70 -22.78 -7.02 4.89
C ALA A 70 -23.97 -7.52 4.05
N ARG A 71 -25.22 -7.30 4.51
CA ARG A 71 -26.43 -7.78 3.82
C ARG A 71 -26.95 -6.82 2.76
N THR A 72 -26.58 -5.54 2.82
CA THR A 72 -27.15 -4.47 1.99
C THR A 72 -26.12 -3.76 1.12
N SER A 73 -24.84 -3.89 1.44
CA SER A 73 -23.77 -3.14 0.75
C SER A 73 -23.22 -3.91 -0.45
N GLN A 74 -23.14 -3.23 -1.60
CA GLN A 74 -22.32 -3.69 -2.72
C GLN A 74 -20.87 -3.30 -2.47
N VAL A 75 -20.05 -4.29 -2.14
CA VAL A 75 -18.63 -4.04 -1.85
C VAL A 75 -17.80 -4.29 -3.09
N ALA A 76 -17.23 -3.20 -3.61
CA ALA A 76 -16.28 -3.28 -4.71
C ALA A 76 -15.01 -4.02 -4.24
N ARG A 77 -14.58 -5.01 -5.01
CA ARG A 77 -13.28 -5.65 -4.79
C ARG A 77 -12.18 -4.64 -5.07
N MET A 78 -11.28 -4.44 -4.11
CA MET A 78 -10.16 -3.53 -4.25
C MET A 78 -8.87 -4.33 -4.46
N PRO A 79 -8.29 -4.33 -5.67
CA PRO A 79 -7.04 -5.04 -5.91
C PRO A 79 -5.89 -4.33 -5.17
N VAL A 80 -4.93 -5.10 -4.64
CA VAL A 80 -3.77 -4.54 -3.91
C VAL A 80 -2.91 -3.68 -4.83
N LEU A 81 -2.73 -4.12 -6.09
CA LEU A 81 -2.12 -3.37 -7.20
C LEU A 81 -3.09 -3.41 -8.38
N ALA A 82 -3.14 -2.35 -9.19
CA ALA A 82 -4.11 -2.20 -10.26
C ALA A 82 -4.06 -3.33 -11.32
N ASP A 83 -5.19 -4.01 -11.50
CA ASP A 83 -5.39 -5.09 -12.48
C ASP A 83 -5.86 -4.50 -13.83
N GLY A 84 -4.89 -4.16 -14.69
CA GLY A 84 -5.12 -3.68 -16.06
C GLY A 84 -5.82 -2.32 -16.17
N ARG A 85 -6.39 -1.78 -15.09
CA ARG A 85 -7.10 -0.50 -15.05
C ARG A 85 -7.00 0.17 -13.69
N VAL A 86 -7.11 1.50 -13.72
CA VAL A 86 -7.21 2.35 -12.54
C VAL A 86 -8.61 2.97 -12.45
N ASN A 87 -9.12 3.14 -11.24
CA ASN A 87 -10.47 3.59 -10.92
C ASN A 87 -10.49 4.81 -9.99
N PHE A 88 -9.34 5.25 -9.47
CA PHE A 88 -9.21 6.49 -8.71
C PHE A 88 -7.77 7.03 -8.73
N VAL A 89 -7.63 8.33 -8.48
CA VAL A 89 -6.32 8.98 -8.28
C VAL A 89 -5.69 8.45 -7.01
N GLY A 90 -4.43 8.05 -7.07
CA GLY A 90 -3.72 7.48 -5.92
C GLY A 90 -3.83 5.95 -5.83
N GLN A 91 -4.58 5.28 -6.72
CA GLN A 91 -4.65 3.82 -6.73
C GLN A 91 -3.24 3.22 -6.94
N PRO A 92 -2.81 2.24 -6.12
CA PRO A 92 -1.54 1.55 -6.33
C PRO A 92 -1.48 0.85 -7.69
N VAL A 93 -0.42 1.10 -8.46
CA VAL A 93 -0.22 0.51 -9.81
C VAL A 93 0.85 -0.57 -9.79
N PHE A 94 2.01 -0.27 -9.21
CA PHE A 94 3.09 -1.24 -9.02
C PHE A 94 3.97 -0.80 -7.83
N SER A 95 4.79 -1.71 -7.32
CA SER A 95 5.70 -1.41 -6.21
C SER A 95 7.14 -1.77 -6.54
N ILE A 96 8.06 -1.03 -5.94
CA ILE A 96 9.51 -1.15 -6.12
C ILE A 96 10.12 -1.30 -4.74
N CYS A 97 11.04 -2.25 -4.59
CA CYS A 97 11.84 -2.42 -3.37
C CYS A 97 13.30 -2.03 -3.66
N CYS A 98 13.86 -1.17 -2.81
CA CYS A 98 15.23 -0.68 -2.88
C CYS A 98 16.02 -1.05 -1.62
#